data_AF-A0A9D5LFA3-F1
#
_entry.id   AF-A0A9D5LFA3-F1
#
_cell.length_a   1.000
_cell.length_b   1.000
_cell.length_c   1.000
_cell.angle_alpha   90.00
_cell.angle_beta   90.00
_cell.angle_gamma   90.00
#
_symmetry.space_group_name_H-M   'P 1'
#
loop_
_entity.id
_entity.type
_entity.pdbx_description
1 polymer ?
#
loop_
_entity_poly.entity_id
_entity_poly.type
_entity_poly.pdbx_seq_one_letter_code
_entity_poly.pdbx_strand_id
1 'polypeptide(L)' 'MEKNKVTDNISEKLARGMEIAVEKCLLDKVVKGQSVVYAHEDGTIYMMSAKDALDHFLAEAAQDTQMV' A
#
# COMPACT_ATOMS: atom_id res chain seq x y z
N MET A 1 -27.39 14.59 -12.65
CA MET A 1 -26.51 13.51 -12.15
C MET A 1 -25.07 14.03 -12.15
N GLU A 2 -24.70 14.88 -11.18
CA GLU A 2 -23.42 15.61 -11.21
C GLU A 2 -22.62 15.50 -9.89
N LYS A 3 -23.11 14.69 -8.93
CA LYS A 3 -22.46 14.49 -7.63
C LYS A 3 -21.43 13.36 -7.61
N ASN A 4 -21.42 12.47 -8.60
CA ASN A 4 -20.53 11.30 -8.58
C ASN A 4 -19.07 11.63 -8.96
N LYS A 5 -18.83 12.56 -9.90
CA LYS A 5 -17.46 12.86 -10.38
C LYS A 5 -16.54 13.55 -9.37
N VAL A 6 -17.09 14.27 -8.38
CA VAL A 6 -16.27 15.03 -7.41
C VAL A 6 -15.81 14.14 -6.25
N THR A 7 -16.64 13.17 -5.84
CA THR A 7 -16.30 12.18 -4.82
C THR A 7 -15.20 11.23 -5.27
N ASP A 8 -15.22 10.83 -6.54
CA ASP A 8 -14.22 9.92 -7.12
C ASP A 8 -12.80 10.50 -6.97
N ASN A 9 -12.66 11.81 -7.21
CA ASN A 9 -11.37 12.52 -7.10
C ASN A 9 -10.82 12.59 -5.66
N ILE A 10 -11.70 12.71 -4.65
CA ILE A 10 -11.28 12.78 -3.24
C ILE A 10 -10.86 11.39 -2.75
N SER A 11 -11.63 10.35 -3.08
CA SER A 11 -11.32 8.97 -2.72
C SER A 11 -10.00 8.52 -3.34
N GLU A 12 -9.75 8.83 -4.61
CA GLU A 12 -8.47 8.54 -5.29
C GLU A 12 -7.29 9.26 -4.62
N LYS A 13 -7.46 10.54 -4.27
CA LYS A 13 -6.41 11.29 -3.56
C LYS A 13 -6.13 10.76 -2.18
N LEU A 14 -7.16 10.30 -1.46
CA LEU A 14 -7.02 9.68 -0.15
C LEU A 14 -6.29 8.33 -0.26
N ALA A 15 -6.71 7.47 -1.21
CA ALA A 15 -6.03 6.21 -1.51
C ALA A 15 -4.55 6.44 -1.83
N ARG A 16 -4.26 7.39 -2.72
CA ARG A 16 -2.88 7.75 -3.07
C ARG A 16 -2.08 8.27 -1.87
N GLY A 17 -2.72 9.04 -0.98
CA GLY A 17 -2.11 9.50 0.26
C GLY A 17 -1.75 8.34 1.20
N MET A 18 -2.62 7.33 1.30
CA MET A 18 -2.37 6.13 2.09
C MET A 18 -1.23 5.30 1.51
N GLU A 19 -1.21 5.08 0.19
CA GLU A 19 -0.12 4.39 -0.50
C GLU A 19 1.24 5.03 -0.20
N ILE A 20 1.35 6.35 -0.34
CA ILE A 20 2.59 7.09 -0.07
C ILE A 20 3.01 6.94 1.40
N ALA A 21 2.06 6.93 2.33
CA ALA A 21 2.36 6.75 3.75
C ALA A 21 2.90 5.34 4.04
N VAL A 22 2.32 4.31 3.41
CA VAL A 22 2.77 2.92 3.52
C VAL A 22 4.17 2.77 2.93
N GLU A 23 4.40 3.25 1.70
CA GLU A 23 5.69 3.17 1.02
C GLU A 23 6.81 3.81 1.85
N LYS A 24 6.59 5.04 2.36
CA LYS A 24 7.57 5.74 3.20
C LYS A 24 7.86 5.01 4.51
N CYS A 25 6.82 4.44 5.13
CA CYS A 25 6.96 3.67 6.35
C CYS A 25 7.82 2.41 6.11
N LEU A 26 7.54 1.68 5.02
CA LEU A 26 8.30 0.49 4.64
C LEU A 26 9.76 0.83 4.32
N LEU A 27 10.01 1.89 3.55
CA LEU A 27 11.37 2.36 3.25
C LEU A 27 12.18 2.68 4.52
N ASP A 28 11.60 3.41 5.48
CA ASP A 28 12.25 3.70 6.77
C ASP A 28 12.58 2.42 7.54
N LYS A 29 11.67 1.45 7.54
CA LYS A 29 11.86 0.15 8.20
C LYS A 29 12.91 -0.72 7.51
N VAL A 30 13.00 -0.67 6.18
CA VAL A 30 14.03 -1.35 5.38
C VAL A 30 15.40 -0.83 5.78
N VAL A 31 15.57 0.49 5.82
CA VAL A 31 16.84 1.13 6.22
C VAL A 31 17.24 0.72 7.64
N LYS A 32 16.26 0.52 8.53
CA LYS A 32 16.47 0.07 9.91
C LYS A 32 16.62 -1.45 10.06
N GLY A 33 16.51 -2.23 8.98
CA GLY A 33 16.56 -3.70 9.02
C GLY A 33 15.45 -4.33 9.86
N GLN A 34 14.28 -3.68 9.94
CA GLN A 34 13.16 -4.13 10.77
C GLN A 34 12.27 -5.14 10.04
N SER A 35 11.54 -5.92 10.83
CA SER A 35 10.43 -6.73 10.36
C SER A 35 9.10 -5.98 10.52
N VAL A 36 8.12 -6.37 9.71
CA VAL A 36 6.74 -5.92 9.79
C VAL A 36 5.80 -7.09 10.01
N VAL A 37 4.61 -6.78 10.53
CA VAL A 37 3.51 -7.75 10.66
C VAL A 37 2.55 -7.49 9.51
N TYR A 38 2.20 -8.55 8.79
CA TYR A 38 1.16 -8.56 7.77
C TYR A 38 0.01 -9.44 8.23
N ALA A 39 -1.20 -9.10 7.77
CA ALA A 39 -2.37 -9.93 7.92
C ALA A 39 -2.71 -10.53 6.56
N HIS A 40 -2.95 -11.84 6.53
CA HIS A 40 -3.60 -12.50 5.40
C HIS A 40 -5.09 -12.14 5.36
N GLU A 41 -5.74 -12.40 4.23
CA GLU A 41 -7.18 -12.17 4.04
C GLU A 41 -8.05 -12.97 5.02
N ASP A 42 -7.56 -14.13 5.49
CA ASP A 42 -8.21 -14.98 6.50
C ASP A 42 -8.06 -14.44 7.93
N GLY A 43 -7.33 -13.34 8.12
CA GLY A 43 -7.04 -12.73 9.41
C GLY A 43 -5.84 -13.33 10.15
N THR A 44 -5.18 -14.34 9.59
CA THR A 44 -3.95 -14.90 10.16
C THR A 44 -2.80 -13.89 10.02
N ILE A 45 -2.05 -13.66 11.09
CA ILE A 45 -0.90 -12.76 11.08
C ILE A 45 0.40 -13.52 10.81
N TYR A 46 1.30 -12.88 10.07
CA TYR A 46 2.66 -13.37 9.89
C TYR A 46 3.66 -12.21 9.91
N MET A 47 4.91 -12.54 10.20
CA MET A 47 6.01 -11.57 10.16
C MET A 47 6.83 -11.77 8.89
N MET A 48 7.22 -10.67 8.25
CA MET A 48 8.15 -10.67 7.14
C MET A 48 9.14 -9.52 7.25
N SER A 49 10.23 -9.57 6.49
CA SER A 49 11.16 -8.44 6.49
C SER A 49 10.49 -7.21 5.86
N ALA A 50 10.86 -6.01 6.30
CA ALA A 50 10.34 -4.79 5.69
C ALA A 50 10.70 -4.69 4.19
N LYS A 51 11.80 -5.36 3.77
CA LYS A 51 12.21 -5.40 2.37
C LYS A 51 11.22 -6.21 1.55
N ASP A 52 10.90 -7.43 1.99
CA ASP A 52 9.95 -8.29 1.30
C ASP A 52 8.57 -7.61 1.24
N ALA A 53 8.16 -6.93 2.32
CA ALA A 53 6.91 -6.19 2.36
C ALA A 53 6.88 -5.00 1.37
N LEU A 54 8.01 -4.29 1.20
CA LEU A 54 8.13 -3.22 0.21
C LEU A 54 8.08 -3.77 -1.21
N ASP A 55 8.78 -4.87 -1.48
CA ASP A 55 8.79 -5.51 -2.79
C ASP A 55 7.37 -5.99 -3.18
N HIS A 56 6.62 -6.56 -2.23
CA HIS A 56 5.21 -6.94 -2.42
C HIS A 56 4.33 -5.72 -2.71
N PHE A 57 4.43 -4.67 -1.89
CA PHE A 57 3.64 -3.44 -2.06
C PHE A 57 3.86 -2.77 -3.42
N LEU A 58 5.12 -2.69 -3.88
CA LEU A 58 5.46 -2.13 -5.18
C LEU A 58 4.98 -3.00 -6.35
N ALA A 59 5.01 -4.33 -6.19
CA ALA A 59 4.50 -5.24 -7.20
C ALA A 59 2.97 -5.11 -7.37
N GLU A 60 2.23 -4.98 -6.28
CA GLU A 60 0.77 -4.73 -6.30
C GLU A 60 0.45 -3.39 -6.97
N ALA A 61 1.14 -2.30 -6.57
CA ALA A 61 0.95 -0.98 -7.16
C ALA A 61 1.25 -0.94 -8.68
N ALA A 62 2.22 -1.75 -9.15
CA ALA A 62 2.53 -1.87 -10.56
C ALA A 62 1.44 -2.64 -11.35
N GLN A 63 0.79 -3.63 -10.74
CA GLN A 63 -0.30 -4.38 -11.37
C GLN A 63 -1.58 -3.53 -11.53
N ASP A 64 -1.90 -2.72 -10.52
CA ASP A 64 -3.05 -1.80 -10.60
C ASP A 64 -2.88 -0.74 -11.71
N THR A 65 -1.64 -0.32 -11.98
CA THR A 65 -1.34 0.63 -13.08
C THR A 65 -1.55 0.01 -14.47
N GLN A 66 -1.54 -1.33 -14.58
CA GLN A 66 -1.63 -2.04 -15.87
C GLN A 66 -3.06 -2.43 -16.26
N MET A 67 -4.02 -2.27 -15.35
CA MET A 67 -5.45 -2.57 -15.58
C MET A 67 -6.32 -1.33 -15.85
N VAL A 68 -5.72 -0.14 -16.02
CA VAL A 68 -6.41 1.13 -16.34
C VAL A 68 -6.14 1.58 -17.77
#